data_AF-A0A4R3HVA8-F1
#
_entry.id   AF-A0A4R3HVA8-F1
#
_cell.length_a   1.000
_cell.length_b   1.000
_cell.length_c   1.000
_cell.angle_alpha   90.00
_cell.angle_beta   90.00
_cell.angle_gamma   90.00
#
_symmetry.space_group_name_H-M   'P 1'
#
loop_
_entity.id
_entity.type
_entity.pdbx_description
1 polymer ?
#
loop_
_entity_poly.entity_id
_entity_poly.type
_entity_poly.pdbx_seq_one_letter_code
_entity_poly.pdbx_strand_id
1 'polypeptide(L)' 'MNEVDAVKNKDDIKLSTHSMRKTRGYAMWKDGVPLEVICKVLNHCTPAVTMRYIGIEREDVHQTYDGYVL' A
#
# COMPACT_ATOMS: atom_id res chain seq x y z
N MET A 1 9.34 -13.69 32.88
CA MET A 1 10.14 -12.70 32.13
C MET A 1 11.10 -13.48 31.26
N ASN A 2 10.96 -13.42 29.94
CA ASN A 2 12.05 -13.63 28.99
C ASN A 2 11.65 -12.87 27.72
N GLU A 3 12.07 -11.61 27.66
CA GLU A 3 11.90 -10.68 26.55
C GLU A 3 12.86 -11.02 25.39
N VAL A 4 12.69 -12.16 24.74
CA VAL A 4 13.46 -12.48 23.51
C VAL A 4 12.58 -12.78 22.29
N ASP A 5 11.27 -12.63 22.42
CA ASP A 5 10.37 -12.78 21.29
C ASP A 5 10.40 -11.53 20.39
N ALA A 6 10.94 -11.73 19.19
CA ALA A 6 10.77 -10.94 17.97
C ALA A 6 11.76 -9.79 17.67
N VAL A 7 13.06 -10.08 17.59
CA VAL A 7 13.89 -9.39 16.58
C VAL A 7 13.65 -10.09 15.24
N LYS A 8 12.72 -9.57 14.43
CA LYS A 8 12.52 -10.03 13.05
C LYS A 8 13.82 -9.77 12.26
N ASN A 9 14.54 -10.84 11.92
CA ASN A 9 15.72 -10.74 11.06
C ASN A 9 15.35 -10.08 9.73
N LYS A 10 16.15 -9.08 9.33
CA LYS A 10 15.93 -8.25 8.12
C LYS A 10 16.09 -9.04 6.81
N ASP A 11 16.49 -10.31 6.92
CA ASP A 11 16.92 -11.17 5.82
C ASP A 11 15.82 -12.09 5.28
N ASP A 12 14.66 -12.20 5.95
CA ASP A 12 13.49 -12.95 5.44
C ASP A 12 12.50 -12.04 4.67
N ILE A 13 13.04 -11.17 3.79
CA ILE A 13 12.21 -10.35 2.91
C ILE A 13 11.81 -11.18 1.70
N LYS A 14 10.54 -11.59 1.66
CA LYS A 14 9.95 -12.28 0.52
C LYS A 14 9.75 -11.32 -0.66
N LEU A 15 10.74 -11.24 -1.54
CA LEU A 15 10.66 -10.47 -2.79
C LEU A 15 10.00 -11.31 -3.90
N SER A 16 8.89 -10.83 -4.42
CA SER A 16 8.28 -11.26 -5.70
C SER A 16 8.74 -10.37 -6.88
N THR A 17 8.55 -10.84 -8.11
CA THR A 17 8.81 -10.07 -9.35
C THR A 17 8.03 -8.77 -9.46
N HIS A 18 6.96 -8.62 -8.68
CA HIS A 18 6.12 -7.43 -8.66
C HIS A 18 6.38 -6.48 -7.50
N SER A 19 7.29 -6.83 -6.57
CA SER A 19 7.47 -6.11 -5.31
C SER A 19 7.84 -4.64 -5.53
N MET A 20 8.81 -4.35 -6.42
CA MET A 20 9.18 -2.97 -6.73
C MET A 20 8.03 -2.15 -7.30
N ARG A 21 7.19 -2.78 -8.14
CA ARG A 21 6.04 -2.11 -8.75
C ARG A 21 4.98 -1.77 -7.72
N LYS A 22 4.73 -2.68 -6.77
CA LYS A 22 3.84 -2.43 -5.62
C LYS A 22 4.38 -1.32 -4.74
N THR A 23 5.66 -1.39 -4.37
CA THR A 23 6.33 -0.38 -3.54
C THR A 23 6.28 1.00 -4.18
N ARG A 24 6.58 1.11 -5.49
CA ARG A 24 6.51 2.38 -6.22
C ARG A 24 5.09 2.93 -6.26
N GLY A 25 4.09 2.10 -6.57
CA GLY A 25 2.70 2.53 -6.61
C GLY A 25 2.18 3.01 -5.26
N TYR A 26 2.55 2.32 -4.17
CA TYR A 26 2.22 2.72 -2.81
C TYR A 26 2.91 4.05 -2.41
N ALA A 27 4.20 4.21 -2.75
CA ALA A 27 4.92 5.45 -2.48
C ALA A 27 4.27 6.66 -3.18
N MET A 28 3.90 6.52 -4.46
CA MET A 28 3.19 7.57 -5.19
C MET A 28 1.87 7.96 -4.52
N TRP A 29 1.10 6.97 -4.04
CA TRP A 29 -0.15 7.25 -3.34
C TRP A 29 0.09 7.98 -2.02
N LYS A 30 1.09 7.55 -1.24
CA LYS A 30 1.49 8.20 0.01
C LYS A 30 1.97 9.64 -0.20
N ASP A 31 2.60 9.93 -1.34
CA ASP A 31 3.04 11.27 -1.74
C ASP A 31 1.89 12.14 -2.29
N GLY A 32 0.64 11.64 -2.28
CA GLY A 32 -0.55 12.38 -2.68
C GLY A 32 -0.83 12.38 -4.19
N VAL A 33 -0.18 11.52 -4.96
CA VAL A 33 -0.47 11.39 -6.41
C VAL A 33 -1.88 10.82 -6.59
N PRO A 34 -2.72 11.42 -7.46
CA PRO A 34 -4.07 10.90 -7.72
C PRO A 34 -4.05 9.45 -8.21
N LEU A 35 -4.98 8.64 -7.68
CA LEU A 35 -5.03 7.20 -7.92
C LEU A 35 -5.20 6.87 -9.42
N GLU A 36 -5.90 7.70 -10.18
CA GLU A 36 -6.11 7.56 -11.62
C GLU A 36 -4.80 7.72 -12.40
N VAL A 37 -3.92 8.61 -11.93
CA VAL A 37 -2.59 8.80 -12.51
C VAL A 37 -1.73 7.57 -12.23
N ILE A 38 -1.75 7.07 -10.99
CA ILE A 38 -1.05 5.84 -10.61
C ILE A 38 -1.56 4.65 -11.43
N CYS A 39 -2.88 4.56 -11.65
CA CYS A 39 -3.50 3.52 -12.47
C CYS A 39 -2.97 3.52 -13.91
N LYS A 40 -2.82 4.70 -14.53
CA LYS A 40 -2.22 4.85 -15.87
C LYS A 40 -0.75 4.46 -15.88
N VAL A 41 0.02 4.91 -14.88
CA VAL A 41 1.46 4.57 -14.73
C VAL A 41 1.66 3.06 -14.56
N LEU A 42 0.77 2.40 -13.82
CA LEU A 42 0.80 0.96 -13.62
C LEU A 42 0.08 0.18 -14.72
N ASN A 43 -0.45 0.85 -15.75
CA ASN A 43 -1.19 0.22 -16.85
C ASN A 43 -2.27 -0.77 -16.37
N HIS A 44 -2.98 -0.41 -15.31
CA HIS A 44 -4.11 -1.19 -14.82
C HIS A 44 -5.40 -0.76 -15.51
N CYS A 45 -6.32 -1.70 -15.69
CA CYS A 45 -7.58 -1.45 -16.36
C CYS A 45 -8.51 -0.52 -15.57
N THR A 46 -8.45 -0.55 -14.24
CA THR A 46 -9.29 0.28 -13.37
C THR A 46 -8.55 0.70 -12.09
N PRO A 47 -8.93 1.83 -11.48
CA PRO A 47 -8.38 2.26 -10.19
C PRO A 47 -8.58 1.23 -9.07
N ALA A 48 -9.67 0.46 -9.12
CA ALA A 48 -9.93 -0.63 -8.18
C ALA A 48 -8.84 -1.71 -8.18
N VAL A 49 -8.32 -2.05 -9.37
CA VAL A 49 -7.17 -2.96 -9.50
C VAL A 49 -5.94 -2.34 -8.84
N THR A 50 -5.71 -1.04 -9.03
CA THR A 50 -4.59 -0.32 -8.41
C THR A 50 -4.67 -0.34 -6.89
N MET A 51 -5.82 -0.02 -6.28
CA MET A 51 -6.00 -0.06 -4.82
C MET A 51 -5.62 -1.42 -4.24
N ARG A 52 -6.19 -2.49 -4.80
CA ARG A 52 -5.87 -3.86 -4.39
C ARG A 52 -4.41 -4.21 -4.65
N TYR A 53 -3.83 -3.74 -5.75
CA TYR A 53 -2.46 -4.06 -6.14
C TYR A 53 -1.42 -3.46 -5.18
N ILE A 54 -1.63 -2.24 -4.72
CA ILE A 54 -0.73 -1.53 -3.79
C ILE A 54 -1.12 -1.73 -2.31
N GLY A 55 -2.23 -2.41 -2.04
CA GLY A 55 -2.65 -2.80 -0.69
C GLY A 55 -3.41 -1.72 0.07
N ILE A 56 -4.07 -0.78 -0.62
CA ILE A 56 -5.05 0.12 0.00
C ILE A 56 -6.31 -0.71 0.24
N GLU A 57 -6.57 -1.05 1.49
CA GLU A 57 -7.75 -1.80 1.91
C GLU A 57 -8.79 -0.90 2.58
N ARG A 58 -9.95 -1.50 2.90
CA ARG A 58 -11.11 -0.80 3.48
C ARG A 58 -10.77 0.01 4.73
N GLU A 59 -9.76 -0.38 5.51
CA GLU A 59 -9.36 0.31 6.74
C GLU A 59 -8.93 1.76 6.49
N ASP A 60 -8.21 2.02 5.39
CA ASP A 60 -7.80 3.38 5.00
C ASP A 60 -9.01 4.25 4.62
N VAL A 61 -10.03 3.63 4.03
CA VAL A 61 -11.30 4.28 3.69
C VAL A 61 -12.12 4.52 4.95
N HIS A 62 -12.12 3.57 5.90
CA HIS A 62 -12.86 3.69 7.17
C HIS A 62 -12.31 4.83 8.05
N GLN A 63 -10.99 5.05 8.10
CA GLN A 63 -10.39 6.19 8.80
C GLN A 63 -10.92 7.56 8.32
N THR A 64 -11.36 7.67 7.07
CA THR A 64 -11.92 8.93 6.57
C THR A 64 -13.25 9.28 7.25
N TYR A 65 -14.06 8.29 7.65
CA TYR A 65 -15.35 8.55 8.30
C TYR A 65 -15.19 9.06 9.74
N ASP A 66 -14.16 8.61 10.45
CA ASP A 66 -13.90 9.03 11.82
C ASP A 66 -13.17 10.38 11.89
N GLY A 67 -12.37 10.72 10.86
CA GLY A 67 -11.58 11.95 10.80
C GLY A 67 -12.30 13.15 10.16
N TYR A 68 -13.36 12.92 9.37
CA TYR A 68 -14.18 13.99 8.79
C TYR A 68 -15.39 14.30 9.68
N VAL A 69 -15.15 15.07 10.74
CA VAL A 69 -16.22 15.73 11.51
C VAL A 69 -16.38 17.15 10.96
N LEU A 70 -17.59 17.48 10.48
CA LEU A 70 -17.95 18.81 9.96
C LEU A 70 -18.25 19.81 11.09
#